data_AF-A0A0D0WX75-F1
#
_entry.id   AF-A0A0D0WX75-F1
#
_cell.length_a   1.000
_cell.length_b   1.000
_cell.length_c   1.000
_cell.angle_alpha   90.00
_cell.angle_beta   90.00
_cell.angle_gamma   90.00
#
_symmetry.space_group_name_H-M   'P 1'
#
loop_
_entity.id
_entity.type
_entity.pdbx_description
1 polymer ?
#
loop_
_entity_poly.entity_id
_entity_poly.type
_entity_poly.pdbx_seq_one_letter_code
_entity_poly.pdbx_strand_id
1 'polypeptide(L)' 'MFDIRVQLGAVLDIDADDRLLPSDGPVRLWVTGVRLVVNRPPHDEWIWVEGVKLSPSGRRGPQTQILVRASKLPPEGPAR' A
#
# COMPACT_ATOMS: atom_id res chain seq x y z
N MET A 1 3.16 -15.92 -5.22
CA MET A 1 1.74 -15.65 -5.50
C MET A 1 1.50 -14.18 -5.22
N PHE A 2 1.12 -13.40 -6.23
CA PHE A 2 0.83 -11.98 -6.06
C PHE A 2 -0.55 -11.85 -5.42
N ASP A 3 -0.69 -10.93 -4.46
CA ASP A 3 -2.01 -10.58 -3.97
C ASP A 3 -2.72 -9.75 -5.04
N ILE A 4 -3.89 -10.22 -5.49
CA ILE A 4 -4.65 -9.70 -6.63
C ILE A 4 -5.27 -8.32 -6.31
N ARG A 5 -5.27 -7.92 -5.02
CA ARG A 5 -5.94 -6.71 -4.51
C ARG A 5 -5.23 -5.40 -4.82
N VAL A 6 -4.00 -5.41 -5.36
CA VAL A 6 -3.24 -4.18 -5.61
C VAL A 6 -2.83 -4.08 -7.07
N GLN A 7 -3.36 -3.06 -7.76
CA GLN A 7 -3.09 -2.80 -9.17
C GLN A 7 -1.86 -1.90 -9.34
N LEU A 8 -0.96 -2.30 -10.24
CA LEU A 8 0.14 -1.43 -10.67
C LEU A 8 -0.43 -0.16 -11.30
N GLY A 9 0.16 0.99 -10.97
CA GLY A 9 -0.30 2.28 -11.45
C GLY A 9 -1.43 2.91 -10.62
N ALA A 10 -2.03 2.18 -9.68
CA ALA A 10 -3.02 2.74 -8.76
C ALA A 10 -2.41 3.78 -7.82
N VAL A 11 -3.23 4.71 -7.36
CA VAL A 11 -2.87 5.61 -6.25
C VAL A 11 -3.61 5.14 -5.01
N LEU A 12 -2.86 4.89 -3.94
CA LEU A 12 -3.39 4.50 -2.64
C LEU A 12 -3.20 5.65 -1.66
N ASP A 13 -4.28 6.00 -0.97
CA ASP A 13 -4.24 6.84 0.23
C ASP A 13 -4.29 5.92 1.45
N ILE A 14 -3.22 5.95 2.25
CA ILE A 14 -3.02 5.00 3.34
C ILE A 14 -2.84 5.79 4.62
N ASP A 15 -3.76 5.60 5.55
CA ASP A 15 -3.71 6.22 6.87
C ASP A 15 -2.60 5.60 7.72
N ALA A 16 -2.13 6.35 8.72
CA ALA A 16 -1.09 5.91 9.63
C ALA A 16 -1.45 4.57 10.32
N ASP A 17 -2.70 4.42 10.76
CA ASP A 17 -3.18 3.23 11.50
C ASP A 17 -3.23 1.96 10.64
N ASP A 18 -3.20 2.13 9.31
CA ASP A 18 -3.21 1.03 8.34
C ASP A 18 -1.79 0.59 7.95
N ARG A 19 -0.77 1.28 8.45
CA ARG A 19 0.64 0.91 8.31
C ARG A 19 1.11 0.05 9.47
N LEU A 20 2.14 -0.74 9.22
CA LEU A 20 2.77 -1.53 10.28
C LEU A 20 3.41 -0.65 11.37
N LEU A 21 3.98 0.49 10.95
CA LEU A 21 4.53 1.51 11.84
C LEU A 21 3.72 2.80 11.65
N PRO A 22 2.70 3.05 12.49
CA PRO A 22 1.88 4.27 12.39
C PRO A 22 2.67 5.57 12.56
N SER A 23 3.80 5.54 13.26
CA SER A 23 4.69 6.70 13.43
C SER A 23 5.28 7.25 12.13
N ASP A 24 5.27 6.46 11.04
CA ASP A 24 5.68 6.92 9.71
C ASP A 24 4.68 7.91 9.08
N GLY A 25 3.50 8.04 9.68
CA GLY A 25 2.43 8.91 9.22
C GLY A 25 1.70 8.37 7.97
N PRO A 26 0.64 9.08 7.55
CA PRO A 26 -0.10 8.71 6.35
C PRO A 26 0.75 8.89 5.09
N VAL A 27 0.41 8.15 4.02
CA VAL A 27 1.10 8.25 2.74
C VAL A 27 0.14 8.13 1.57
N ARG A 28 0.34 8.99 0.58
CA ARG A 28 -0.22 8.82 -0.77
C ARG A 28 0.83 8.16 -1.64
N LEU A 29 0.53 6.99 -2.21
CA LEU A 29 1.50 6.16 -2.91
C LEU A 29 1.00 5.82 -4.32
N TRP A 30 1.80 6.11 -5.34
CA TRP A 30 1.61 5.56 -6.68
C TRP A 30 2.29 4.19 -6.77
N VAL A 31 1.49 3.14 -6.94
CA VAL A 31 1.95 1.75 -6.85
C VAL A 31 2.80 1.35 -8.05
N THR A 32 3.98 0.80 -7.77
CA THR A 32 4.90 0.24 -8.76
C THR A 32 5.17 -1.26 -8.55
N GLY A 33 4.78 -1.83 -7.41
CA GLY A 33 5.01 -3.25 -7.12
C GLY A 33 4.31 -3.71 -5.85
N VAL A 34 4.15 -5.04 -5.71
CA VAL A 34 3.42 -5.67 -4.59
C VAL A 34 4.09 -7.00 -4.23
N ARG A 35 4.32 -7.24 -2.94
CA ARG A 35 4.85 -8.52 -2.42
C ARG A 35 4.04 -8.99 -1.21
N LEU A 36 3.56 -10.23 -1.25
CA LEU A 36 2.86 -10.86 -0.14
C LEU A 36 3.86 -11.29 0.95
N VAL A 37 3.54 -11.03 2.23
CA VAL A 37 4.30 -11.58 3.35
C VAL A 37 3.67 -12.90 3.78
N VAL A 38 4.28 -14.00 3.34
CA VAL A 38 3.75 -15.37 3.52
C VAL A 38 3.83 -15.91 4.95
N ASN A 39 4.39 -15.15 5.89
CA ASN A 39 4.78 -15.66 7.22
C ASN A 39 4.22 -14.82 8.37
N ARG A 40 2.89 -14.73 8.52
CA ARG A 40 2.23 -14.00 9.62
C ARG A 40 0.88 -14.60 10.08
N PRO A 41 0.42 -14.29 11.31
CA PRO A 41 -0.78 -14.85 11.94
C PRO A 41 -2.08 -14.60 11.14
N PRO A 42 -3.10 -15.46 11.28
CA PRO A 42 -4.27 -15.57 10.38
C PRO A 42 -5.23 -14.36 10.33
N HIS A 43 -4.97 -13.26 11.04
CA HIS A 43 -5.95 -12.17 11.20
C HIS A 43 -5.52 -10.81 10.62
N ASP A 44 -4.23 -10.59 10.39
CA ASP A 44 -3.71 -9.34 9.81
C ASP A 44 -2.64 -9.70 8.78
N GLU A 45 -3.05 -10.23 7.62
CA GLU A 45 -2.10 -10.44 6.51
C GLU A 45 -1.52 -9.09 6.09
N TRP A 46 -0.20 -8.94 6.19
CA TRP A 46 0.49 -7.71 5.82
C TRP A 46 1.04 -7.84 4.40
N ILE A 47 0.94 -6.77 3.61
CA ILE A 47 1.42 -6.72 2.23
C ILE A 47 2.47 -5.62 2.11
N TRP A 48 3.59 -5.95 1.48
CA TRP A 48 4.54 -4.94 1.03
C TRP A 48 4.03 -4.31 -0.25
N VAL A 49 3.84 -2.99 -0.21
CA VAL A 49 3.53 -2.18 -1.39
C VAL A 49 4.75 -1.33 -1.71
N GLU A 50 5.21 -1.43 -2.95
CA GLU A 50 6.26 -0.59 -3.51
C GLU A 50 5.61 0.52 -4.34
N GLY A 51 6.16 1.73 -4.23
CA GLY A 51 5.65 2.83 -5.02
C GLY A 51 6.44 4.11 -4.87
N VAL A 52 5.92 5.17 -5.48
CA VAL A 52 6.47 6.51 -5.41
C VAL A 52 5.56 7.36 -4.52
N LYS A 53 6.12 8.00 -3.50
CA LYS A 53 5.33 8.93 -2.66
C LYS A 53 4.83 10.08 -3.51
N LEU A 54 3.57 10.44 -3.35
CA LEU A 54 3.00 11.64 -3.97
C LEU A 54 2.84 12.73 -2.93
N SER A 55 3.23 13.96 -3.28
CA SER A 55 2.88 15.13 -2.48
C SER A 55 1.36 15.38 -2.52
N PRO A 56 0.82 16.22 -1.62
CA PRO A 56 -0.58 16.67 -1.74
C PRO A 56 -0.90 17.32 -3.09
N SER A 57 0.09 17.96 -3.72
CA SER A 57 0.00 18.53 -5.07
C SER A 57 0.19 17.52 -6.21
N GLY A 58 0.30 16.22 -5.91
CA GLY A 58 0.46 15.14 -6.89
C GLY A 58 1.86 14.99 -7.48
N ARG A 59 2.86 15.73 -6.99
CA ARG A 59 4.24 15.62 -7.46
C ARG A 59 4.86 14.32 -6.95
N ARG A 60 5.59 13.64 -7.85
CA ARG A 60 6.34 12.43 -7.53
C ARG A 60 7.53 12.77 -6.64
N GLY A 61 7.61 12.11 -5.49
CA GLY A 61 8.71 12.17 -4.54
C GLY A 61 9.58 10.91 -4.61
N PRO A 62 10.20 10.50 -3.48
CA PRO A 62 11.07 9.33 -3.46
C PRO A 62 10.27 8.03 -3.63
N GLN A 63 10.96 7.02 -4.18
CA GLN A 63 10.50 5.64 -4.13
C GLN A 63 10.54 5.13 -2.69
N THR A 64 9.55 4.33 -2.31
CA THR A 64 9.42 3.80 -0.97
C THR A 64 8.76 2.43 -0.99
N GLN A 65 8.92 1.71 0.11
CA GLN A 65 8.28 0.45 0.38
C GLN A 65 7.57 0.55 1.72
N ILE A 66 6.32 0.08 1.79
CA ILE A 66 5.49 0.21 2.99
C ILE A 66 4.76 -1.11 3.27
N LEU A 67 4.59 -1.45 4.54
CA LEU A 67 3.77 -2.58 4.99
C LEU A 67 2.39 -2.07 5.37
N VAL A 68 1.36 -2.62 4.73
CA VAL A 68 -0.05 -2.27 4.97
C VAL A 68 -0.88 -3.51 5.26
N ARG A 69 -1.98 -3.33 6.00
CA ARG A 69 -2.94 -4.41 6.23
C ARG A 69 -3.65 -4.77 4.91
N ALA A 70 -3.70 -6.05 4.57
CA ALA A 70 -4.35 -6.52 3.35
C ALA A 70 -5.84 -6.21 3.31
N SER A 71 -6.51 -6.19 4.46
CA SER A 71 -7.95 -5.87 4.60
C SER A 71 -8.30 -4.42 4.23
N LYS A 72 -7.31 -3.53 4.16
CA LYS A 72 -7.48 -2.11 3.84
C LYS A 72 -7.18 -1.79 2.38
N LEU A 73 -6.62 -2.75 1.65
CA LEU A 73 -6.43 -2.62 0.23
C LEU A 73 -7.78 -2.87 -0.47
N PRO A 74 -8.16 -2.02 -1.44
CA PRO A 74 -9.45 -2.13 -2.09
C PRO A 74 -9.62 -3.54 -2.70
N PRO A 75 -10.77 -4.20 -2.49
CA PRO A 75 -10.93 -5.60 -2.87
C PRO A 75 -10.87 -5.83 -4.39
N GLU A 76 -11.05 -4.83 -5.24
CA GLU A 76 -10.84 -4.92 -6.69
C GLU A 76 -10.89 -3.50 -7.31
N GLY A 77 -9.74 -2.96 -7.76
CA GLY A 77 -9.62 -1.81 -8.68
C GLY A 77 -10.36 -0.50 -8.32
N PRO A 78 -10.15 0.59 -9.09
CA PRO A 78 -10.94 1.80 -8.89
C PRO A 78 -12.40 1.54 -9.30
N ALA A 79 -13.34 1.99 -8.47
CA ALA A 79 -14.69 2.25 -8.95
C ALA A 79 -14.57 3.27 -10.10
N ARG A 80 -15.08 2.87 -11.27
CA ARG A 80 -15.12 3.67 -12.49
C ARG A 80 -15.65 5.08 -12.27
#